data_AF-A0AAW2W331-F1
#
_entry.id   AF-A0AAW2W331-F1
#
_cell.length_a   1.000
_cell.length_b   1.000
_cell.length_c   1.000
_cell.angle_alpha   90.00
_cell.angle_beta   90.00
_cell.angle_gamma   90.00
#
_symmetry.space_group_name_H-M   'P 1'
#
loop_
_entity.id
_entity.type
_entity.pdbx_description
1 polymer ?
#
loop_
_entity_poly.entity_id
_entity_poly.type
_entity_poly.pdbx_seq_one_letter_code
_entity_poly.pdbx_strand_id
1 'polypeptide(L)'
;MATDDCAYDWEKEVEEFEKTKAGVKGLVDSGITKIPVIDFQGVEGNGPRRMQIVDEIRKASETWGFFQIVNHGVPTSVMDGILESRRRFHEQPKEAKMDLYSSDGRRNVRFYTINGHLKKPEVASWRDAFSCTFMDSFLDPELIPPVCRNEITEYMNQMINLRDVLSELLSEALGLSKDFLERLQCMKSEYLSCLYYPACPEPDRTLGTVGHSDPQFSPF
;
A
#
# COMPACT_ATOMS: atom_id res chain seq x y z
N MET A 1 -7.23 28.66 25.17
CA MET A 1 -5.79 28.56 24.88
C MET A 1 -5.60 27.22 24.20
N ALA A 2 -5.55 27.24 22.87
CA ALA A 2 -5.41 26.04 22.05
C ALA A 2 -3.95 25.60 22.10
N THR A 3 -3.75 24.31 22.39
CA THR A 3 -2.44 23.66 22.41
C THR A 3 -1.94 23.47 20.98
N ASP A 4 -0.65 23.76 20.81
CA ASP A 4 0.16 23.59 19.60
C ASP A 4 -0.14 22.29 18.85
N ASP A 5 -0.47 22.42 17.56
CA ASP A 5 -0.41 21.34 16.58
C ASP A 5 1.05 20.88 16.46
N CYS A 6 1.37 19.69 16.98
CA CYS A 6 2.65 19.05 16.72
C CYS A 6 2.63 18.50 15.29
N ALA A 7 3.02 19.34 14.32
CA ALA A 7 3.30 18.89 12.96
C ALA A 7 4.44 17.86 13.03
N TYR A 8 4.11 16.60 12.74
CA TYR A 8 5.07 15.51 12.63
C TYR A 8 6.09 15.83 11.52
N ASP A 9 7.36 16.00 11.89
CA ASP A 9 8.45 16.41 11.00
C ASP A 9 9.26 15.19 10.57
N TRP A 10 8.77 14.52 9.53
CA TRP A 10 9.39 13.32 8.96
C TRP A 10 10.78 13.61 8.37
N GLU A 11 11.05 14.83 7.90
CA GLU A 11 12.35 15.21 7.33
C GLU A 11 13.43 15.14 8.42
N LYS A 12 13.08 15.61 9.62
CA LYS A 12 13.95 15.54 10.79
C LYS A 12 14.21 14.09 11.24
N GLU A 13 13.19 13.23 11.27
CA GLU A 13 13.38 11.82 11.64
C GLU A 13 14.23 11.06 10.61
N VAL A 14 14.04 11.31 9.32
CA VAL A 14 14.90 10.76 8.25
C VAL A 14 16.34 11.27 8.40
N GLU A 15 16.53 12.56 8.69
CA GLU A 15 17.85 13.14 8.93
C GLU A 15 18.50 12.54 10.18
N GLU A 16 17.75 12.32 11.26
CA GLU A 16 18.22 11.66 12.48
C GLU A 16 18.62 10.21 12.22
N PHE A 17 17.83 9.47 11.44
CA PHE A 17 18.16 8.12 11.02
C PHE A 17 19.42 8.09 10.14
N GLU A 18 19.53 8.98 9.15
CA GLU A 18 20.74 9.13 8.33
C GLU A 18 21.97 9.48 9.19
N LYS A 19 21.80 10.34 10.22
CA LYS A 19 22.86 10.67 11.19
C LYS A 19 23.31 9.45 12.00
N THR A 20 22.43 8.48 12.27
CA THR A 20 22.86 7.23 12.94
C THR A 20 23.88 6.46 12.11
N LYS A 21 23.87 6.64 10.76
CA LYS A 21 24.67 5.85 9.81
C LYS A 21 24.52 4.34 10.00
N ALA A 22 23.45 3.91 10.66
CA ALA A 22 23.18 2.51 10.93
C ALA A 22 22.95 1.78 9.60
N GLY A 23 22.27 2.45 8.66
CA GLY A 23 21.78 1.84 7.43
C GLY A 23 20.86 0.65 7.73
N VAL A 24 20.38 0.00 6.67
CA VAL A 24 19.56 -1.22 6.83
C VAL A 24 20.30 -2.35 7.55
N LYS A 25 21.65 -2.37 7.50
CA LYS A 25 22.48 -3.32 8.24
C LYS A 25 22.40 -3.09 9.76
N GLY A 26 22.44 -1.84 10.22
CA GLY A 26 22.32 -1.51 11.65
C GLY A 26 20.94 -1.81 12.22
N LEU A 27 19.89 -1.74 11.39
CA LEU A 27 18.57 -2.27 11.76
C LEU A 27 18.66 -3.79 12.00
N VAL A 28 19.20 -4.56 11.06
CA VAL A 28 19.39 -6.02 11.22
C VAL A 28 20.29 -6.35 12.42
N ASP A 29 21.39 -5.60 12.61
CA ASP A 29 22.34 -5.79 13.72
C ASP A 29 21.71 -5.47 15.09
N SER A 30 20.61 -4.70 15.15
CA SER A 30 19.87 -4.46 16.39
C SER A 30 19.03 -5.67 16.86
N GLY A 31 19.15 -6.81 16.15
CA GLY A 31 18.44 -8.06 16.46
C GLY A 31 17.11 -8.20 15.72
N ILE A 32 16.84 -7.30 14.77
CA ILE A 32 15.67 -7.33 13.90
C ILE A 32 15.77 -8.53 12.97
N THR A 33 14.90 -9.51 13.17
CA THR A 33 14.86 -10.73 12.35
C THR A 33 13.51 -10.98 11.69
N LYS A 34 12.43 -10.30 12.13
CA LYS A 34 11.07 -10.46 11.59
C LYS A 34 10.25 -9.16 11.72
N ILE A 35 9.44 -8.88 10.70
CA ILE A 35 8.43 -7.81 10.72
C ILE A 35 7.31 -8.21 11.72
N PRO A 36 6.76 -7.26 12.52
CA PRO A 36 5.64 -7.56 13.41
C PRO A 36 4.45 -8.17 12.67
N VAL A 37 3.81 -9.17 13.27
CA VAL A 37 2.59 -9.79 12.75
C VAL A 37 1.47 -9.55 13.76
N ILE A 38 0.38 -8.95 13.30
CA ILE A 38 -0.78 -8.56 14.11
C ILE A 38 -1.98 -9.41 13.70
N ASP A 39 -2.58 -10.09 14.67
CA ASP A 39 -3.72 -10.98 14.44
C ASP A 39 -5.04 -10.24 14.64
N PHE A 40 -5.80 -10.05 13.55
CA PHE A 40 -7.09 -9.36 13.57
C PHE A 40 -8.25 -10.23 14.04
N GLN A 41 -8.01 -11.47 14.47
CA GLN A 41 -9.04 -12.28 15.09
C GLN A 41 -9.60 -11.58 16.35
N GLY A 42 -10.91 -11.35 16.35
CA GLY A 42 -11.59 -10.65 17.45
C GLY A 42 -11.37 -9.13 17.47
N VAL A 43 -11.02 -8.52 16.33
CA VAL A 43 -10.92 -7.06 16.17
C VAL A 43 -12.28 -6.35 16.28
N GLU A 44 -13.37 -7.09 16.11
CA GLU A 44 -14.75 -6.60 16.17
C GLU A 44 -15.15 -6.19 17.60
N GLY A 45 -15.85 -5.05 17.70
CA GLY A 45 -16.38 -4.52 18.96
C GLY A 45 -15.31 -3.90 19.88
N ASN A 46 -15.72 -3.40 21.06
CA ASN A 46 -14.84 -2.64 21.97
C ASN A 46 -14.25 -3.52 23.09
N GLY A 47 -13.91 -4.77 22.78
CA GLY A 47 -13.44 -5.75 23.77
C GLY A 47 -11.95 -5.62 24.13
N PRO A 48 -11.47 -6.39 25.13
CA PRO A 48 -10.06 -6.44 25.51
C PRO A 48 -9.12 -6.79 24.35
N ARG A 49 -9.58 -7.63 23.41
CA ARG A 49 -8.77 -8.01 22.24
C ARG A 49 -8.50 -6.83 21.31
N ARG A 50 -9.49 -5.98 21.04
CA ARG A 50 -9.30 -4.76 20.24
C ARG A 50 -8.27 -3.83 20.88
N MET A 51 -8.33 -3.62 22.19
CA MET A 51 -7.34 -2.79 22.90
C MET A 51 -5.92 -3.34 22.76
N GLN A 52 -5.74 -4.66 22.75
CA GLN A 52 -4.43 -5.28 22.48
C GLN A 52 -3.97 -5.04 21.04
N ILE A 53 -4.86 -5.20 20.05
CA ILE A 53 -4.55 -4.94 18.64
C ILE A 53 -4.15 -3.48 18.43
N VAL A 54 -4.85 -2.53 19.06
CA VAL A 54 -4.50 -1.09 19.03
C VAL A 54 -3.11 -0.85 19.60
N ASP A 55 -2.75 -1.52 20.71
CA ASP A 55 -1.42 -1.42 21.31
C ASP A 55 -0.32 -2.04 20.45
N GLU A 56 -0.60 -3.17 19.80
CA GLU A 56 0.28 -3.82 18.83
C GLU A 56 0.51 -2.92 17.61
N ILE A 57 -0.55 -2.31 17.05
CA ILE A 57 -0.46 -1.38 15.92
C ILE A 57 0.37 -0.16 16.29
N ARG A 58 0.09 0.48 17.43
CA ARG A 58 0.86 1.66 17.89
C ARG A 58 2.36 1.35 17.97
N LYS A 59 2.72 0.27 18.68
CA LYS A 59 4.13 -0.14 18.84
C LYS A 59 4.79 -0.45 17.50
N ALA A 60 4.07 -1.13 16.61
CA ALA A 60 4.58 -1.48 15.30
C ALA A 60 4.81 -0.23 14.43
N SER A 61 3.84 0.68 14.39
CA SER A 61 3.95 1.94 13.65
C SER A 61 5.08 2.83 14.16
N GLU A 62 5.22 3.00 15.48
CA GLU A 62 6.27 3.83 16.09
C GLU A 62 7.69 3.28 15.90
N THR A 63 7.83 1.95 15.90
CA THR A 63 9.16 1.30 15.87
C THR A 63 9.59 0.95 14.44
N TRP A 64 8.64 0.58 13.58
CA TRP A 64 8.93 -0.04 12.28
C TRP A 64 8.38 0.73 11.09
N GLY A 65 7.28 1.48 11.27
CA GLY A 65 6.48 2.00 10.16
C GLY A 65 5.83 0.90 9.30
N PHE A 66 5.97 -0.38 9.66
CA PHE A 66 5.51 -1.54 8.88
C PHE A 66 5.11 -2.71 9.79
N PHE A 67 4.06 -3.44 9.40
CA PHE A 67 3.61 -4.69 10.03
C PHE A 67 2.82 -5.56 9.03
N GLN A 68 2.66 -6.84 9.35
CA GLN A 68 1.78 -7.76 8.64
C GLN A 68 0.49 -7.96 9.41
N ILE A 69 -0.63 -8.13 8.72
CA ILE A 69 -1.91 -8.50 9.34
C ILE A 69 -2.25 -9.93 8.93
N VAL A 70 -2.69 -10.74 9.88
CA VAL A 70 -3.29 -12.07 9.66
C VAL A 70 -4.72 -12.09 10.19
N ASN A 71 -5.53 -13.06 9.72
CA ASN A 71 -6.95 -13.15 10.07
C ASN A 71 -7.74 -11.85 9.81
N HIS A 72 -7.38 -11.12 8.74
CA HIS A 72 -7.98 -9.86 8.30
C HIS A 72 -9.39 -10.01 7.70
N GLY A 73 -9.92 -11.22 7.59
CA GLY A 73 -11.28 -11.48 7.08
C GLY A 73 -11.43 -11.55 5.56
N VAL A 74 -10.42 -11.14 4.78
CA VAL A 74 -10.46 -11.27 3.30
C VAL A 74 -10.32 -12.74 2.90
N PRO A 75 -11.26 -13.32 2.11
CA PRO A 75 -11.19 -14.72 1.71
C PRO A 75 -9.94 -15.03 0.87
N THR A 76 -9.32 -16.18 1.10
CA THR A 76 -8.13 -16.60 0.33
C THR A 76 -8.42 -16.70 -1.17
N SER A 77 -9.63 -17.11 -1.56
CA SER A 77 -10.04 -17.15 -2.96
C SER A 77 -10.03 -15.77 -3.64
N VAL A 78 -10.28 -14.69 -2.90
CA VAL A 78 -10.20 -13.31 -3.41
C VAL A 78 -8.74 -12.92 -3.62
N MET A 79 -7.86 -13.29 -2.67
CA MET A 79 -6.41 -13.07 -2.77
C MET A 79 -5.79 -13.84 -3.95
N ASP A 80 -6.16 -15.11 -4.12
CA ASP A 80 -5.71 -15.93 -5.24
C ASP A 80 -6.24 -15.37 -6.58
N GLY A 81 -7.50 -14.95 -6.60
CA GLY A 81 -8.15 -14.36 -7.76
C GLY A 81 -7.44 -13.10 -8.27
N ILE A 82 -7.07 -12.18 -7.38
CA ILE A 82 -6.35 -10.96 -7.81
C ILE A 82 -4.94 -11.27 -8.34
N LEU A 83 -4.24 -12.26 -7.76
CA LEU A 83 -2.91 -12.68 -8.21
C LEU A 83 -2.97 -13.31 -9.61
N GLU A 84 -3.97 -14.15 -9.88
CA GLU A 84 -4.20 -14.75 -11.20
C GLU A 84 -4.67 -13.69 -12.21
N SER A 85 -5.58 -12.81 -11.81
CA SER A 85 -6.10 -11.71 -12.62
C SER A 85 -4.99 -10.78 -13.11
N ARG A 86 -4.08 -10.39 -12.21
CA ARG A 86 -2.85 -9.66 -12.55
C ARG A 86 -2.06 -10.37 -13.64
N ARG A 87 -1.79 -11.68 -13.47
CA ARG A 87 -1.04 -12.46 -14.45
C ARG A 87 -1.76 -12.48 -15.80
N ARG A 88 -3.06 -12.81 -15.82
CA ARG A 88 -3.88 -12.84 -17.03
C ARG A 88 -3.82 -11.52 -17.79
N PHE A 89 -3.93 -10.38 -17.10
CA PHE A 89 -3.81 -9.08 -17.75
C PHE A 89 -2.44 -8.90 -18.43
N HIS A 90 -1.34 -9.13 -17.69
CA HIS A 90 0.02 -8.86 -18.18
C HIS A 90 0.47 -9.81 -19.29
N GLU A 91 -0.01 -11.06 -19.30
CA GLU A 91 0.30 -12.07 -20.34
C GLU A 91 -0.51 -11.89 -21.64
N GLN A 92 -1.42 -10.91 -21.71
CA GLN A 92 -2.12 -10.61 -22.96
C GLN A 92 -1.17 -10.08 -24.05
N PRO A 93 -1.53 -10.27 -25.34
CA PRO A 93 -0.86 -9.59 -26.44
C PRO A 93 -0.80 -8.07 -26.23
N LYS A 94 0.25 -7.43 -26.74
CA LYS A 94 0.45 -5.98 -26.58
C LYS A 94 -0.74 -5.18 -27.09
N GLU A 95 -1.39 -5.64 -28.15
CA GLU A 95 -2.53 -4.99 -28.81
C GLU A 95 -3.71 -4.83 -27.86
N ALA A 96 -3.94 -5.80 -26.96
CA ALA A 96 -5.02 -5.76 -25.98
C ALA A 96 -4.75 -4.78 -24.82
N LYS A 97 -3.50 -4.36 -24.62
CA LYS A 97 -3.07 -3.45 -23.55
C LYS A 97 -2.74 -2.04 -24.04
N MET A 98 -2.64 -1.85 -25.35
CA MET A 98 -2.04 -0.67 -25.95
C MET A 98 -2.84 0.61 -25.65
N ASP A 99 -4.17 0.52 -25.68
CA ASP A 99 -5.06 1.67 -25.42
C ASP A 99 -4.98 2.17 -23.96
N LEU A 100 -4.57 1.29 -23.05
CA LEU A 100 -4.37 1.60 -21.63
C LEU A 100 -2.98 2.18 -21.36
N TYR A 101 -2.03 2.05 -22.28
CA TYR A 101 -0.66 2.46 -22.03
C TYR A 101 -0.56 3.99 -21.89
N SER A 102 -0.14 4.48 -20.72
CA SER A 102 -0.02 5.92 -20.47
C SER A 102 0.87 6.24 -19.27
N SER A 103 1.77 7.20 -19.43
CA SER A 103 2.54 7.78 -18.31
C SER A 103 1.74 8.82 -17.50
N ASP A 104 0.56 9.22 -17.96
CA ASP A 104 -0.28 10.22 -17.27
C ASP A 104 -0.88 9.63 -15.99
N GLY A 105 -0.45 10.16 -14.85
CA GLY A 105 -0.92 9.79 -13.51
C GLY A 105 -2.38 10.11 -13.22
N ARG A 106 -3.02 10.93 -14.06
CA ARG A 106 -4.41 11.35 -13.88
C ARG A 106 -5.42 10.34 -14.43
N ARG A 107 -4.97 9.33 -15.18
CA ARG A 107 -5.86 8.27 -15.69
C ARG A 107 -6.21 7.29 -14.57
N ASN A 108 -7.52 7.12 -14.34
CA ASN A 108 -8.02 6.19 -13.34
C ASN A 108 -7.64 4.73 -13.64
N VAL A 109 -7.59 4.35 -14.92
CA VAL A 109 -7.12 3.02 -15.33
C VAL A 109 -6.01 3.19 -16.36
N ARG A 110 -4.85 2.58 -16.10
CA ARG A 110 -3.70 2.67 -17.00
C ARG A 110 -2.72 1.50 -16.86
N PHE A 111 -1.99 1.27 -17.92
CA PHE A 111 -0.83 0.39 -17.99
C PHE A 111 0.42 1.24 -18.22
N TYR A 112 1.51 0.98 -17.50
CA TYR A 112 2.73 1.77 -17.61
C TYR A 112 3.95 1.01 -17.09
N THR A 113 5.12 1.32 -17.63
CA THR A 113 6.41 0.81 -17.12
C THR A 113 7.05 1.82 -16.15
N ILE A 114 6.75 3.11 -16.33
CA ILE A 114 7.33 4.20 -15.53
C ILE A 114 6.21 5.12 -15.07
N ASN A 115 6.18 5.38 -13.76
CA ASN A 115 5.21 6.30 -13.18
C ASN A 115 5.64 7.75 -13.47
N GLY A 116 5.08 8.36 -14.51
CA GLY A 116 5.45 9.70 -14.95
C GLY A 116 6.57 9.72 -15.98
N HIS A 117 7.33 10.82 -16.02
CA HIS A 117 8.43 11.01 -16.98
C HIS A 117 9.78 10.69 -16.31
N LEU A 118 10.62 9.90 -16.98
CA LEU A 118 12.02 9.75 -16.59
C LEU A 118 12.73 11.10 -16.62
N LYS A 119 13.24 11.55 -15.46
CA LYS A 119 14.22 12.63 -15.44
C LYS A 119 15.60 12.01 -15.62
N LYS A 120 16.45 12.57 -16.48
CA LYS A 120 17.85 12.11 -16.57
C LYS A 120 18.59 12.55 -15.29
N PRO A 121 19.39 11.69 -14.63
CA PRO A 121 19.83 10.34 -15.00
C PRO A 121 19.20 9.21 -14.16
N GLU A 122 17.87 9.17 -14.02
CA GLU A 122 17.20 8.13 -13.23
C GLU A 122 17.27 6.74 -13.90
N VAL A 123 17.45 5.70 -13.08
CA VAL A 123 17.42 4.30 -13.50
C VAL A 123 15.98 3.83 -13.54
N ALA A 124 15.55 3.29 -14.69
CA ALA A 124 14.22 2.68 -14.81
C ALA A 124 14.14 1.38 -14.00
N SER A 125 12.99 1.15 -13.38
CA SER A 125 12.68 -0.10 -12.68
C SER A 125 12.38 -1.23 -13.68
N TRP A 126 12.84 -2.45 -13.40
CA TRP A 126 12.54 -3.64 -14.20
C TRP A 126 11.18 -4.23 -13.81
N ARG A 127 10.11 -3.52 -14.17
CA ARG A 127 8.73 -3.94 -13.93
C ARG A 127 7.77 -3.29 -14.91
N ASP A 128 6.62 -3.92 -15.08
CA ASP A 128 5.43 -3.28 -15.61
C ASP A 128 4.38 -3.10 -14.50
N ALA A 129 3.51 -2.13 -14.66
CA ALA A 129 2.44 -1.83 -13.72
C ALA A 129 1.12 -1.61 -14.47
N PHE A 130 0.06 -2.20 -13.93
CA PHE A 130 -1.31 -1.87 -14.28
C PHE A 130 -1.98 -1.30 -13.04
N SER A 131 -2.66 -0.17 -13.15
CA SER A 131 -3.26 0.47 -11.98
C SER A 131 -4.70 0.89 -12.17
N CYS A 132 -5.44 0.84 -11.07
CA CYS A 132 -6.80 1.33 -10.92
C CYS A 132 -6.86 2.30 -9.75
N THR A 133 -7.32 3.53 -10.00
CA THR A 133 -7.59 4.55 -8.98
C THR A 133 -9.08 4.59 -8.72
N PHE A 134 -9.44 4.38 -7.46
CA PHE A 134 -10.78 4.55 -6.93
C PHE A 134 -10.85 5.91 -6.24
N MET A 135 -11.92 6.65 -6.50
CA MET A 135 -12.18 7.96 -5.91
C MET A 135 -13.46 7.84 -5.10
N ASP A 136 -13.39 8.20 -3.82
CA ASP A 136 -14.46 7.97 -2.85
C ASP A 136 -14.94 6.51 -2.90
N SER A 137 -13.98 5.57 -2.92
CA SER A 137 -14.25 4.12 -2.96
C SER A 137 -15.05 3.65 -4.20
N PHE A 138 -15.03 4.45 -5.28
CA PHE A 138 -15.72 4.15 -6.53
C PHE A 138 -14.78 4.24 -7.75
N LEU A 139 -14.93 3.26 -8.64
CA LEU A 139 -14.40 3.27 -10.00
C LEU A 139 -15.44 2.59 -10.88
N ASP A 140 -15.81 3.21 -12.00
CA ASP A 140 -16.68 2.57 -12.99
C ASP A 140 -16.04 1.25 -13.46
N PRO A 141 -16.67 0.09 -13.17
CA PRO A 141 -16.11 -1.21 -13.52
C PRO A 141 -15.88 -1.39 -15.02
N GLU A 142 -16.63 -0.67 -15.88
CA GLU A 142 -16.45 -0.75 -17.33
C GLU A 142 -15.11 -0.16 -17.80
N LEU A 143 -14.48 0.70 -17.01
CA LEU A 143 -13.12 1.20 -17.27
C LEU A 143 -12.06 0.14 -16.98
N ILE A 144 -12.38 -0.88 -16.17
CA ILE A 144 -11.46 -1.97 -15.83
C ILE A 144 -11.50 -3.00 -16.97
N PRO A 145 -10.33 -3.48 -17.46
CA PRO A 145 -10.28 -4.43 -18.57
C PRO A 145 -11.08 -5.70 -18.26
N PRO A 146 -11.92 -6.20 -19.21
CA PRO A 146 -12.80 -7.33 -18.95
C PRO A 146 -12.10 -8.59 -18.44
N VAL A 147 -10.83 -8.80 -18.81
CA VAL A 147 -10.02 -9.96 -18.40
C VAL A 147 -9.75 -10.02 -16.88
N CYS A 148 -9.78 -8.88 -16.19
CA CYS A 148 -9.41 -8.75 -14.78
C CYS A 148 -10.46 -8.05 -13.91
N ARG A 149 -11.56 -7.59 -14.51
CA ARG A 149 -12.57 -6.71 -13.90
C ARG A 149 -13.16 -7.28 -12.62
N ASN A 150 -13.70 -8.50 -12.67
CA ASN A 150 -14.46 -9.06 -11.56
C ASN A 150 -13.58 -9.24 -10.32
N GLU A 151 -12.37 -9.76 -10.49
CA GLU A 151 -11.44 -10.01 -9.40
C GLU A 151 -10.90 -8.71 -8.80
N ILE A 152 -10.67 -7.68 -9.62
CA ILE A 152 -10.27 -6.34 -9.12
C ILE A 152 -11.40 -5.71 -8.33
N THR A 153 -12.63 -5.72 -8.86
CA THR A 153 -13.79 -5.14 -8.17
C THR A 153 -14.02 -5.83 -6.83
N GLU A 154 -14.01 -7.17 -6.80
CA GLU A 154 -14.20 -7.92 -5.56
C GLU A 154 -13.06 -7.66 -4.57
N TYR A 155 -11.81 -7.73 -5.02
CA TYR A 155 -10.65 -7.45 -4.17
C TYR A 155 -10.72 -6.06 -3.54
N MET A 156 -11.01 -5.04 -4.35
CA MET A 156 -11.07 -3.66 -3.86
C MET A 156 -12.20 -3.43 -2.87
N ASN A 157 -13.37 -4.06 -3.07
CA ASN A 157 -14.45 -4.01 -2.09
C ASN A 157 -13.99 -4.55 -0.73
N GLN A 158 -13.24 -5.67 -0.70
CA GLN A 158 -12.70 -6.24 0.52
C GLN A 158 -11.63 -5.34 1.17
N MET A 159 -10.73 -4.77 0.35
CA MET A 159 -9.66 -3.89 0.84
C MET A 159 -10.18 -2.55 1.38
N ILE A 160 -11.26 -2.01 0.79
CA ILE A 160 -11.93 -0.80 1.27
C ILE A 160 -12.52 -1.05 2.67
N ASN A 161 -13.17 -2.19 2.90
CA ASN A 161 -13.67 -2.56 4.23
C ASN A 161 -12.53 -2.72 5.24
N LEU A 162 -11.43 -3.36 4.84
CA LEU A 162 -10.27 -3.55 5.71
C LEU A 162 -9.57 -2.22 6.05
N ARG A 163 -9.50 -1.29 5.08
CA ARG A 163 -9.02 0.09 5.29
C ARG A 163 -9.85 0.80 6.36
N ASP A 164 -11.17 0.64 6.36
CA ASP A 164 -12.03 1.28 7.36
C ASP A 164 -11.74 0.78 8.77
N VAL A 165 -11.58 -0.54 8.93
CA VAL A 165 -11.19 -1.12 10.22
C VAL A 165 -9.81 -0.60 10.65
N LEU A 166 -8.83 -0.57 9.74
CA LEU A 166 -7.48 -0.11 10.07
C LEU A 166 -7.44 1.40 10.38
N SER A 167 -8.24 2.20 9.70
CA SER A 167 -8.45 3.63 9.99
C SER A 167 -8.93 3.86 11.42
N GLU A 168 -9.91 3.06 11.87
CA GLU A 168 -10.39 3.16 13.25
C GLU A 168 -9.30 2.80 14.26
N LEU A 169 -8.59 1.69 14.03
CA LEU A 169 -7.54 1.21 14.93
C LEU A 169 -6.35 2.19 15.01
N LEU A 170 -5.97 2.81 13.88
CA LEU A 170 -4.93 3.84 13.85
C LEU A 170 -5.38 5.10 14.59
N SER A 171 -6.65 5.50 14.46
CA SER A 171 -7.20 6.63 15.23
C SER A 171 -7.15 6.36 16.74
N GLU A 172 -7.53 5.15 17.15
CA GLU A 172 -7.46 4.71 18.56
C GLU A 172 -6.01 4.59 19.05
N ALA A 173 -5.08 4.15 18.21
CA ALA A 173 -3.65 4.06 18.51
C ALA A 173 -3.04 5.44 18.81
N LEU A 174 -3.55 6.49 18.15
CA LEU A 174 -3.22 7.89 18.41
C LEU A 174 -3.92 8.46 19.65
N GLY A 175 -4.77 7.68 20.33
CA GLY A 175 -5.56 8.14 21.47
C GLY A 175 -6.75 9.03 21.07
N LEU A 176 -7.19 8.97 19.82
CA LEU A 176 -8.27 9.78 19.26
C LEU A 176 -9.57 8.97 19.16
N SER A 177 -10.67 9.64 18.77
CA SER A 177 -11.93 8.95 18.49
C SER A 177 -11.77 8.08 17.24
N LYS A 178 -12.39 6.90 17.22
CA LYS A 178 -12.25 5.92 16.12
C LYS A 178 -12.57 6.47 14.72
N ASP A 179 -13.44 7.47 14.64
CA ASP A 179 -13.86 8.13 13.40
C ASP A 179 -12.96 9.32 12.99
N PHE A 180 -11.86 9.56 13.72
CA PHE A 180 -11.04 10.75 13.49
C PHE A 180 -10.41 10.78 12.10
N LEU A 181 -9.70 9.72 11.70
CA LEU A 181 -9.03 9.67 10.39
C LEU A 181 -10.02 9.66 9.22
N GLU A 182 -11.19 9.04 9.40
CA GLU A 182 -12.30 9.10 8.45
C GLU A 182 -12.78 10.54 8.23
N ARG A 183 -12.97 11.30 9.33
CA ARG A 183 -13.39 12.72 9.25
C ARG A 183 -12.36 13.62 8.60
N LEU A 184 -11.07 13.30 8.68
CA LEU A 184 -10.01 14.00 7.94
C LEU A 184 -10.05 13.73 6.44
N GLN A 185 -10.82 12.74 5.99
CA GLN A 185 -10.97 12.40 4.58
C GLN A 185 -9.63 12.03 3.90
N CYS A 186 -8.65 11.59 4.67
CA CYS A 186 -7.28 11.32 4.22
C CYS A 186 -7.12 9.98 3.47
N MET A 187 -8.15 9.13 3.47
CA MET A 187 -8.14 7.78 2.88
C MET A 187 -9.23 7.60 1.80
N LYS A 188 -9.65 8.69 1.15
CA LYS A 188 -10.71 8.70 0.13
C LYS A 188 -10.29 8.24 -1.27
N SER A 189 -9.00 8.16 -1.53
CA SER A 189 -8.49 7.70 -2.81
C SER A 189 -7.73 6.41 -2.58
N GLU A 190 -8.18 5.34 -3.23
CA GLU A 190 -7.55 4.03 -3.15
C GLU A 190 -6.84 3.75 -4.48
N TYR A 191 -5.57 3.36 -4.39
CA TYR A 191 -4.73 3.11 -5.56
C TYR A 191 -4.30 1.65 -5.59
N LEU A 192 -4.88 0.87 -6.50
CA LEU A 192 -4.42 -0.49 -6.76
C LEU A 192 -3.32 -0.47 -7.81
N SER A 193 -2.17 -1.08 -7.48
CA SER A 193 -1.07 -1.29 -8.42
C SER A 193 -0.75 -2.78 -8.59
N CYS A 194 -1.09 -3.32 -9.75
CA CYS A 194 -0.81 -4.69 -10.18
C CYS A 194 0.57 -4.77 -10.83
N LEU A 195 1.60 -4.94 -10.00
CA LEU A 195 3.01 -4.97 -10.43
C LEU A 195 3.42 -6.34 -10.99
N TYR A 196 4.11 -6.32 -12.13
CA TYR A 196 4.59 -7.51 -12.82
C TYR A 196 6.10 -7.39 -13.08
N TYR A 197 6.85 -8.38 -12.57
CA TYR A 197 8.31 -8.41 -12.61
C TYR A 197 8.77 -9.55 -13.54
N PRO A 198 9.03 -9.27 -14.82
CA PRO A 198 9.53 -10.30 -15.74
C PRO A 198 10.94 -10.74 -15.34
N ALA A 199 11.35 -11.94 -15.75
CA ALA A 199 12.72 -12.42 -15.54
C ALA A 199 13.73 -11.42 -16.10
N CYS A 200 14.70 -11.00 -15.26
CA CYS A 200 15.74 -10.06 -15.67
C CYS A 200 16.99 -10.82 -16.13
N PRO A 201 17.53 -10.51 -17.33
CA PRO A 201 18.81 -11.10 -17.78
C PRO A 201 20.01 -10.71 -16.92
N GLU A 202 19.96 -9.52 -16.29
CA GLU A 202 21.06 -8.95 -15.49
C GLU A 202 20.52 -8.42 -14.14
N PRO A 203 20.09 -9.29 -13.22
CA PRO A 203 19.41 -8.89 -11.99
C PRO A 203 20.25 -8.00 -11.06
N ASP A 204 21.59 -8.13 -11.10
CA ASP A 204 22.50 -7.30 -10.30
C ASP A 204 22.67 -5.86 -10.83
N ARG A 205 22.10 -5.54 -12.01
CA ARG A 205 22.24 -4.23 -12.68
C ARG A 205 20.96 -3.40 -12.68
N THR A 206 19.88 -3.92 -12.13
CA THR A 206 18.59 -3.23 -12.07
C THR A 206 17.86 -3.56 -10.78
N LEU A 207 16.78 -2.83 -10.52
CA LEU A 207 15.91 -3.05 -9.36
C LEU A 207 14.48 -3.24 -9.85
N GLY A 208 13.73 -4.10 -9.18
CA GLY A 208 12.28 -4.21 -9.43
C GLY A 208 11.55 -2.92 -9.10
N THR A 209 11.93 -2.26 -8.00
CA THR A 209 11.46 -0.93 -7.63
C THR A 209 12.63 -0.17 -7.00
N VAL A 210 12.79 1.11 -7.34
CA VAL A 210 13.81 1.97 -6.70
C VAL A 210 13.44 2.29 -5.25
N GLY A 211 14.44 2.59 -4.41
CA GLY A 211 14.20 3.02 -3.04
C GLY A 211 13.31 4.26 -2.99
N HIS A 212 12.20 4.18 -2.25
CA HIS A 212 11.24 5.26 -2.07
C HIS A 212 10.52 5.08 -0.74
N SER A 213 9.84 6.14 -0.29
CA SER A 213 8.81 6.09 0.74
C SER A 213 7.47 6.33 0.07
N ASP A 214 6.44 5.63 0.52
CA ASP A 214 5.09 5.82 -0.03
C ASP A 214 4.56 7.20 0.37
N PRO A 215 4.08 8.02 -0.60
CA PRO A 215 3.62 9.38 -0.34
C PRO A 215 2.18 9.44 0.18
N GLN A 216 1.51 8.30 0.27
CA GLN A 216 0.09 8.18 0.62
C GLN A 216 -0.04 7.77 2.09
N PHE A 217 -1.18 8.12 2.69
CA PHE A 217 -1.61 7.52 3.95
C PHE A 217 -1.97 6.06 3.63
N SER A 218 -0.96 5.18 3.60
CA SER A 218 -1.16 3.79 3.17
C SER A 218 -1.46 2.93 4.39
N PRO A 219 -2.70 2.42 4.53
CA PRO A 219 -2.92 1.21 5.30
C PRO A 219 -2.47 -0.05 4.57
N PHE A 220 -2.19 -0.02 3.24
CA PHE A 220 -1.78 -1.18 2.41
C PHE A 220 -0.95 -0.78 1.19
#